data_AF-A0AAU0MN51-F1
#
_entry.id   AF-A0AAU0MN51-F1
#
_cell.length_a   1.000
_cell.length_b   1.000
_cell.length_c   1.000
_cell.angle_alpha   90.00
_cell.angle_beta   90.00
_cell.angle_gamma   90.00
#
_symmetry.space_group_name_H-M   'P 1'
#
loop_
_entity.id
_entity.type
_entity.pdbx_description
1 polymer ?
#
loop_
_entity_poly.entity_id
_entity_poly.type
_entity_poly.pdbx_seq_one_letter_code
_entity_poly.pdbx_strand_id
1 'polypeptide(L)'
;MPETKPSPDDLKSRLAKAQKARKALEGPSEKTVERYQSISGAGLAMRFAAEFTAATLVGLAIGIALDGWFKTSPLFLLIMFGFGVAAGVLGGIRAYRNFNAELEAQALAQADDDKTNGTDTP
;
A
#
# COMPACT_ATOMS: atom_id res chain seq x y z
N MET A 1 38.55 -15.59 -47.27
CA MET A 1 37.58 -15.37 -46.17
C MET A 1 38.35 -15.40 -44.85
N PRO A 2 38.49 -14.29 -44.10
CA PRO A 2 39.03 -14.35 -42.74
C PRO A 2 37.91 -14.48 -41.70
N GLU A 3 37.97 -15.52 -40.87
CA GLU A 3 37.20 -15.64 -39.62
C GLU A 3 37.67 -14.57 -38.63
N THR A 4 36.84 -13.57 -38.36
CA THR A 4 37.07 -12.65 -37.24
C THR A 4 36.44 -13.24 -35.98
N LYS A 5 37.26 -13.96 -35.20
CA LYS A 5 36.88 -14.36 -33.84
C LYS A 5 36.52 -13.07 -33.07
N PRO A 6 35.33 -12.96 -32.47
CA PRO A 6 34.94 -11.76 -31.76
C PRO A 6 35.92 -11.53 -30.62
N SER A 7 36.58 -10.38 -30.64
CA SER A 7 37.52 -9.99 -29.59
C SER A 7 36.77 -9.95 -28.24
N PRO A 8 37.37 -10.43 -27.13
CA PRO A 8 36.79 -10.33 -25.80
C PRO A 8 36.34 -8.91 -25.44
N ASP A 9 36.99 -7.91 -26.02
CA ASP A 9 36.66 -6.49 -25.81
C ASP A 9 35.38 -6.06 -26.51
N ASP A 10 35.05 -6.64 -27.67
CA ASP A 10 33.76 -6.42 -28.34
C ASP A 10 32.61 -7.11 -27.61
N LEU A 11 32.86 -8.27 -27.00
CA LEU A 11 31.88 -8.95 -26.16
C LEU A 11 31.62 -8.15 -24.88
N LYS A 12 32.68 -7.64 -24.23
CA LYS A 12 32.57 -6.76 -23.07
C LYS A 12 31.87 -5.44 -23.40
N SER A 13 32.19 -4.82 -24.55
CA SER A 13 31.57 -3.56 -24.96
C SER A 13 30.07 -3.74 -25.23
N ARG A 14 29.68 -4.83 -25.90
CA ARG A 14 28.28 -5.18 -26.18
C ARG A 14 27.53 -5.58 -24.91
N LEU A 15 28.17 -6.33 -24.01
CA LEU A 15 27.58 -6.70 -22.72
C LEU A 15 27.41 -5.47 -21.83
N ALA A 16 28.38 -4.56 -21.79
CA ALA A 16 28.28 -3.29 -21.07
C ALA A 16 27.20 -2.38 -21.66
N LYS A 17 27.04 -2.34 -23.00
CA LYS A 17 25.98 -1.58 -23.67
C LYS A 17 24.59 -2.19 -23.40
N ALA A 18 24.48 -3.51 -23.44
CA ALA A 18 23.25 -4.23 -23.11
C ALA A 18 22.89 -4.15 -21.62
N GLN A 19 23.88 -4.18 -20.72
CA GLN A 19 23.69 -3.98 -19.28
C GLN A 19 23.38 -2.53 -18.93
N LYS A 20 23.94 -1.54 -19.64
CA LYS A 20 23.56 -0.13 -19.48
C LYS A 20 22.16 0.14 -20.02
N ALA A 21 21.79 -0.47 -21.14
CA ALA A 21 20.43 -0.42 -21.66
C ALA A 21 19.43 -1.12 -20.71
N ARG A 22 19.82 -2.26 -20.12
CA ARG A 22 19.04 -2.92 -19.08
C ARG A 22 18.96 -2.11 -17.79
N LYS A 23 20.06 -1.54 -17.27
CA LYS A 23 20.06 -0.64 -16.10
C LYS A 23 19.36 0.70 -16.33
N ALA A 24 19.26 1.18 -17.57
CA ALA A 24 18.49 2.37 -17.91
C ALA A 24 16.98 2.08 -17.98
N LEU A 25 16.60 0.81 -18.21
CA LEU A 25 15.22 0.31 -18.12
C LEU A 25 14.90 -0.23 -16.71
N GLU A 26 15.91 -0.73 -16.00
CA GLU A 26 15.95 -1.15 -14.61
C GLU A 26 16.43 0.04 -13.76
N GLY A 27 15.60 1.09 -13.73
CA GLY A 27 15.50 1.92 -12.52
C GLY A 27 15.27 1.05 -11.28
N PRO A 28 15.30 1.61 -10.06
CA PRO A 28 15.34 0.84 -8.81
C PRO A 28 14.36 -0.32 -8.87
N SER A 29 14.92 -1.55 -8.86
CA SER A 29 14.25 -2.83 -9.08
C SER A 29 12.73 -2.72 -8.95
N GLU A 30 12.00 -3.01 -10.01
CA GLU A 30 10.53 -3.07 -10.08
C GLU A 30 9.90 -3.65 -8.79
N LYS A 31 10.54 -4.66 -8.17
CA LYS A 31 10.15 -5.25 -6.86
C LYS A 31 10.24 -4.35 -5.62
N THR A 32 10.90 -3.20 -5.68
CA THR A 32 11.12 -2.27 -4.56
C THR A 32 10.20 -1.07 -4.70
N VAL A 33 9.96 -0.58 -5.92
CA VAL A 33 8.95 0.44 -6.21
C VAL A 33 7.54 -0.17 -6.13
N GLU A 34 7.34 -1.38 -6.63
CA GLU A 34 6.12 -2.16 -6.42
C GLU A 34 5.97 -2.50 -4.94
N ARG A 35 7.04 -2.81 -4.19
CA ARG A 35 6.97 -3.00 -2.73
C ARG A 35 6.60 -1.72 -1.99
N TYR A 36 7.06 -0.54 -2.40
CA TYR A 36 6.70 0.71 -1.71
C TYR A 36 5.28 1.20 -2.05
N GLN A 37 4.85 1.06 -3.31
CA GLN A 37 3.46 1.32 -3.70
C GLN A 37 2.48 0.24 -3.23
N SER A 38 2.90 -1.03 -3.15
CA SER A 38 2.12 -2.12 -2.55
C SER A 38 2.12 -2.09 -1.03
N ILE A 39 3.15 -1.56 -0.35
CA ILE A 39 3.12 -1.34 1.09
C ILE A 39 2.02 -0.33 1.45
N SER A 40 1.85 0.73 0.64
CA SER A 40 0.75 1.69 0.79
C SER A 40 -0.62 1.02 0.61
N GLY A 41 -0.87 0.37 -0.54
CA GLY A 41 -2.16 -0.26 -0.82
C GLY A 41 -2.49 -1.47 0.07
N ALA A 42 -1.52 -2.35 0.33
CA ALA A 42 -1.71 -3.53 1.17
C ALA A 42 -1.79 -3.17 2.65
N GLY A 43 -1.02 -2.18 3.13
CA GLY A 43 -1.13 -1.67 4.49
C GLY A 43 -2.50 -1.05 4.76
N LEU A 44 -3.03 -0.30 3.78
CA LEU A 44 -4.36 0.27 3.84
C LEU A 44 -5.45 -0.80 3.82
N ALA A 45 -5.32 -1.80 2.95
CA ALA A 45 -6.23 -2.94 2.88
C ALA A 45 -6.20 -3.77 4.18
N MET A 46 -5.02 -4.02 4.76
CA MET A 46 -4.90 -4.73 6.04
C MET A 46 -5.53 -3.95 7.19
N ARG A 47 -5.32 -2.62 7.25
CA ARG A 47 -5.95 -1.78 8.26
C ARG A 47 -7.47 -1.74 8.11
N PHE A 48 -7.96 -1.59 6.88
CA PHE A 48 -9.39 -1.69 6.59
C PHE A 48 -9.95 -3.05 7.04
N ALA A 49 -9.27 -4.16 6.71
CA ALA A 49 -9.69 -5.49 7.11
C ALA A 49 -9.67 -5.68 8.63
N ALA A 50 -8.67 -5.13 9.33
CA ALA A 50 -8.56 -5.17 10.77
C ALA A 50 -9.68 -4.36 11.45
N GLU A 51 -9.93 -3.14 10.99
CA GLU A 51 -11.00 -2.28 11.53
C GLU A 51 -12.38 -2.90 11.29
N PHE A 52 -12.61 -3.43 10.09
CA PHE A 52 -13.85 -4.12 9.73
C PHE A 52 -14.08 -5.39 10.57
N THR A 53 -13.06 -6.24 10.67
CA THR A 53 -13.15 -7.49 11.44
C THR A 53 -13.32 -7.20 12.94
N ALA A 54 -12.59 -6.23 13.49
CA ALA A 54 -12.72 -5.84 14.89
C ALA A 54 -14.13 -5.33 15.20
N ALA A 55 -14.66 -4.41 14.39
CA ALA A 55 -16.00 -3.86 14.58
C ALA A 55 -17.09 -4.94 14.45
N THR A 56 -16.93 -5.86 13.49
CA THR A 56 -17.87 -6.98 13.30
C THR A 56 -17.86 -7.93 14.49
N LEU A 57 -16.67 -8.32 14.98
CA LEU A 57 -16.54 -9.20 16.14
C LEU A 57 -17.11 -8.56 17.41
N VAL A 58 -16.91 -7.25 17.61
CA VAL A 58 -17.51 -6.51 18.72
C VAL A 58 -19.03 -6.49 18.62
N GLY A 59 -19.59 -6.21 17.44
CA GLY A 59 -21.04 -6.25 17.21
C GLY A 59 -21.63 -7.64 17.46
N LEU A 60 -20.95 -8.70 17.00
CA LEU A 60 -21.37 -10.08 17.26
C LEU A 60 -21.31 -10.43 18.75
N ALA A 61 -20.23 -10.08 19.45
CA ALA A 61 -20.07 -10.34 20.87
C ALA A 61 -21.18 -9.64 21.70
N ILE A 62 -21.46 -8.37 21.41
CA ILE A 62 -22.53 -7.62 22.05
C ILE A 62 -23.90 -8.23 21.72
N GLY A 63 -24.13 -8.58 20.46
CA GLY A 63 -25.37 -9.21 20.00
C GLY A 63 -25.67 -10.53 20.71
N ILE A 64 -24.65 -11.41 20.84
CA ILE A 64 -24.77 -12.69 21.56
C ILE A 64 -25.05 -12.46 23.05
N ALA A 65 -24.36 -11.50 23.68
CA ALA A 65 -24.58 -11.18 25.09
C ALA A 65 -26.02 -10.67 25.34
N LEU A 66 -26.52 -9.80 24.46
CA LEU A 66 -27.89 -9.28 24.52
C LEU A 66 -28.92 -10.38 24.32
N ASP A 67 -28.80 -11.19 23.26
CA ASP A 67 -29.74 -12.28 23.00
C ASP A 67 -29.74 -13.31 24.15
N GLY A 68 -28.58 -13.56 24.77
CA GLY A 68 -28.46 -14.41 25.95
C GLY A 68 -29.17 -13.86 27.19
N TRP A 69 -29.09 -12.55 27.44
CA TRP A 69 -29.76 -11.91 28.58
C TRP A 69 -31.27 -11.82 28.41
N PHE A 70 -31.73 -11.45 27.21
CA PHE A 70 -33.15 -11.29 26.93
C PHE A 70 -33.84 -12.60 26.54
N LYS A 71 -33.10 -13.71 26.41
CA LYS A 71 -33.60 -15.00 25.90
C LYS A 71 -34.37 -14.84 24.59
N THR A 72 -33.98 -13.86 23.79
CA THR A 72 -34.60 -13.59 22.50
C THR A 72 -34.05 -14.56 21.46
N SER A 73 -34.87 -14.86 20.45
CA SER A 73 -34.38 -15.33 19.14
C SER A 73 -33.28 -14.38 18.63
N PRO A 74 -32.38 -14.78 17.70
CA PRO A 74 -31.14 -14.06 17.36
C PRO A 74 -31.35 -12.70 16.66
N LEU A 75 -32.14 -11.84 17.27
CA LEU A 75 -32.69 -10.60 16.76
C LEU A 75 -31.73 -9.46 17.10
N PHE A 76 -31.25 -9.39 18.36
CA PHE A 76 -30.24 -8.41 18.72
C PHE A 76 -28.91 -8.71 18.04
N LEU A 77 -28.56 -9.99 17.85
CA LEU A 77 -27.41 -10.38 17.05
C LEU A 77 -27.52 -9.87 15.61
N LEU A 78 -28.67 -10.06 14.94
CA LEU A 78 -28.88 -9.57 13.57
C LEU A 78 -28.74 -8.03 13.49
N ILE A 79 -29.34 -7.31 14.43
CA ILE A 79 -29.27 -5.85 14.48
C ILE A 79 -27.83 -5.41 14.75
N MET A 80 -27.19 -5.93 15.80
CA MET A 80 -25.82 -5.56 16.21
C MET A 80 -24.77 -5.98 15.18
N PHE A 81 -24.98 -7.08 14.46
CA PHE A 81 -24.16 -7.46 13.33
C PHE A 81 -24.23 -6.39 12.22
N GLY A 82 -25.43 -5.94 11.85
CA GLY A 82 -25.61 -4.84 10.90
C GLY A 82 -24.90 -3.56 11.34
N PHE A 83 -25.02 -3.20 12.62
CA PHE A 83 -24.27 -2.07 13.20
C PHE A 83 -22.75 -2.29 13.17
N GLY A 84 -22.26 -3.48 13.49
CA GLY A 84 -20.83 -3.82 13.46
C GLY A 84 -20.24 -3.71 12.05
N VAL A 85 -20.94 -4.23 11.04
CA VAL A 85 -20.58 -4.10 9.61
C VAL A 85 -20.58 -2.64 9.19
N ALA A 86 -21.64 -1.88 9.50
CA ALA A 86 -21.75 -0.47 9.16
C ALA A 86 -20.63 0.37 9.82
N ALA A 87 -20.37 0.14 11.09
CA ALA A 87 -19.29 0.79 11.83
C ALA A 87 -17.91 0.43 11.26
N GLY A 88 -17.69 -0.83 10.89
CA GLY A 88 -16.45 -1.29 10.26
C GLY A 88 -16.18 -0.61 8.92
N VAL A 89 -17.20 -0.48 8.07
CA VAL A 89 -17.08 0.24 6.79
C VAL A 89 -16.82 1.73 7.02
N LEU A 90 -17.54 2.38 7.95
CA LEU A 90 -17.33 3.79 8.27
C LEU A 90 -15.93 4.06 8.84
N GLY A 91 -15.43 3.17 9.71
CA GLY A 91 -14.07 3.21 10.25
C GLY A 91 -13.04 3.10 9.14
N GLY A 92 -13.18 2.09 8.28
CA GLY A 92 -12.27 1.87 7.17
C GLY A 92 -12.22 3.02 6.16
N ILE A 93 -13.37 3.63 5.83
CA ILE A 93 -13.41 4.84 4.98
C ILE A 93 -12.68 6.00 5.67
N ARG A 94 -12.84 6.16 6.99
CA ARG A 94 -12.11 7.19 7.74
C ARG A 94 -10.60 6.93 7.73
N ALA A 95 -10.17 5.69 7.91
CA ALA A 95 -8.76 5.31 7.83
C ALA A 95 -8.17 5.61 6.44
N TYR A 96 -8.92 5.29 5.39
CA TYR A 96 -8.57 5.63 4.00
C TYR A 96 -8.38 7.14 3.81
N ARG A 97 -9.35 7.94 4.24
CA ARG A 97 -9.30 9.41 4.07
C ARG A 97 -8.11 10.04 4.81
N ASN A 98 -7.82 9.57 6.01
CA ASN A 98 -6.68 10.07 6.79
C ASN A 98 -5.35 9.77 6.09
N PHE A 99 -5.20 8.54 5.60
CA PHE A 99 -3.99 8.13 4.88
C PHE A 99 -3.76 8.96 3.61
N ASN A 100 -4.81 9.19 2.81
CA ASN A 100 -4.71 10.02 1.61
C ASN A 100 -4.34 11.49 1.91
N ALA A 101 -4.91 12.08 2.96
CA ALA A 101 -4.57 13.45 3.35
C ALA A 101 -3.11 13.58 3.81
N GLU A 102 -2.59 12.54 4.47
CA GLU A 102 -1.20 12.49 4.94
C GLU A 102 -0.20 12.36 3.77
N LEU A 103 -0.58 11.66 2.70
CA LEU A 103 0.20 11.58 1.46
C LEU A 103 0.27 12.93 0.75
N GLU A 104 -0.84 13.66 0.66
CA GLU A 104 -0.89 14.98 0.04
C GLU A 104 -0.03 16.00 0.81
N ALA A 105 -0.11 15.98 2.15
CA ALA A 105 0.71 16.85 2.99
C ALA A 105 2.22 16.55 2.83
N GLN A 106 2.60 15.27 2.75
CA GLN A 106 3.99 14.86 2.50
C GLN A 106 4.47 15.27 1.11
N ALA A 107 3.62 15.15 0.08
CA ALA A 107 3.96 15.54 -1.29
C ALA A 107 4.21 17.05 -1.41
N LEU A 108 3.41 17.88 -0.72
CA LEU A 108 3.61 19.33 -0.67
C LEU A 108 4.89 19.71 0.08
N ALA A 109 5.15 19.08 1.24
CA ALA A 109 6.36 19.32 2.02
C ALA A 109 7.64 18.94 1.23
N GLN A 110 7.59 17.85 0.46
CA GLN A 110 8.71 17.38 -0.34
C GLN A 110 8.98 18.28 -1.57
N ALA A 111 7.93 18.90 -2.12
CA ALA A 111 8.04 19.84 -3.24
C ALA A 111 8.63 21.21 -2.85
N ASP A 112 8.52 21.61 -1.58
CA ASP A 112 9.14 22.85 -1.07
C ASP A 112 10.60 22.64 -0.64
N ASP A 113 10.95 21.45 -0.14
CA ASP A 113 12.34 21.10 0.21
C ASP A 113 13.23 20.97 -1.04
N ASP A 114 12.70 20.42 -2.15
CA ASP A 114 13.41 20.32 -3.43
C ASP A 114 13.72 21.69 -4.06
N LYS A 115 12.79 22.66 -3.94
CA LYS A 115 12.99 24.03 -4.46
C LYS A 115 13.98 24.85 -3.64
N THR A 116 14.15 24.55 -2.36
CA THR A 116 15.07 25.27 -1.47
C THR A 116 16.49 24.70 -1.50
N ASN A 117 16.65 23.39 -1.77
CA ASN A 117 17.98 22.76 -1.93
C ASN A 117 18.55 22.85 -3.36
N GLY A 118 17.71 23.14 -4.37
CA GLY A 118 18.13 23.25 -5.78
C GLY A 118 18.76 24.59 -6.19
N THR A 119 18.74 25.62 -5.33
CA THR A 119 19.28 26.96 -5.64
C THR A 119 20.71 27.18 -5.17
N ASP A 120 21.29 26.24 -4.44
CA ASP A 120 22.67 26.29 -3.94
C ASP A 120 23.60 25.37 -4.75
N THR A 121 23.66 25.57 -6.06
CA THR A 121 24.78 25.02 -6.85
C THR A 121 25.57 26.20 -7.43
N PRO A 122 26.82 26.43 -6.97
CA PRO A 122 27.66 27.52 -7.47
C PRO A 122 28.08 27.34 -8.94
#